data_AF-W1PS88-F1
#
_entry.id   AF-W1PS88-F1
#
_cell.length_a   1.000
_cell.length_b   1.000
_cell.length_c   1.000
_cell.angle_alpha   90.00
_cell.angle_beta   90.00
_cell.angle_gamma   90.00
#
_symmetry.space_group_name_H-M   'P 1'
#
loop_
_entity.id
_entity.type
_entity.pdbx_description
1 polymer ?
#
loop_
_entity_poly.entity_id
_entity_poly.type
_entity_poly.pdbx_seq_one_letter_code
_entity_poly.pdbx_strand_id
1 'polypeptide(L)'
;MNKLQVLRPFVLGYHPSSMKTQVGNHLPQFSKAQSALIKGSLDFVGINHYITYYAQKKTPLTLLVSFSMIPYETLWLSPYVILIDQDFNRFFEIQ
;
A
#
# COMPACT_ATOMS: atom_id res chain seq x y z
N MET A 1 -3.56 -0.90 9.78
CA MET A 1 -2.38 -1.49 9.11
C MET A 1 -2.27 -0.85 7.74
N ASN A 2 -1.21 -0.07 7.48
CA ASN A 2 -1.11 0.78 6.29
C ASN A 2 -0.55 -0.02 5.10
N LYS A 3 -1.41 -0.45 4.18
CA LYS A 3 -1.06 -1.28 2.99
C LYS A 3 -0.06 -0.61 2.01
N LEU A 4 0.18 0.70 2.11
CA LEU A 4 1.13 1.48 1.29
C LEU A 4 2.62 1.15 1.51
N GLN A 5 2.93 0.20 2.38
CA GLN A 5 4.28 -0.16 2.77
C GLN A 5 4.96 -1.16 1.82
N VAL A 6 4.18 -1.85 0.99
CA VAL A 6 4.67 -2.95 0.13
C VAL A 6 5.49 -2.44 -1.06
N LEU A 7 5.14 -1.30 -1.63
CA LEU A 7 5.79 -0.81 -2.85
C LEU A 7 7.17 -0.17 -2.57
N ARG A 8 7.37 0.38 -1.37
CA ARG A 8 8.57 1.14 -0.99
C ARG A 8 9.89 0.38 -1.21
N PRO A 9 10.04 -0.89 -0.78
CA PRO A 9 11.26 -1.65 -1.02
C PRO A 9 11.59 -1.83 -2.50
N PHE A 10 10.60 -1.92 -3.38
CA PHE A 10 10.85 -2.09 -4.81
C PHE A 10 11.37 -0.81 -5.48
N VAL A 11 11.02 0.37 -4.94
CA VAL A 11 11.53 1.65 -5.45
C VAL A 11 12.89 2.00 -4.84
N LEU A 12 13.08 1.74 -3.54
CA LEU A 12 14.22 2.25 -2.78
C LEU A 12 15.23 1.18 -2.33
N GLY A 13 14.84 -0.09 -2.34
CA GLY A 13 15.63 -1.21 -1.82
C GLY A 13 15.52 -1.40 -0.30
N TYR A 14 14.66 -0.66 0.41
CA TYR A 14 14.52 -0.76 1.86
C TYR A 14 13.13 -0.36 2.38
N HIS A 15 12.80 -0.81 3.59
CA HIS A 15 11.56 -0.43 4.28
C HIS A 15 11.56 1.05 4.73
N PRO A 16 10.42 1.76 4.65
CA PRO A 16 10.30 3.15 5.09
C PRO A 16 10.59 3.32 6.59
N SER A 17 11.12 4.49 6.97
CA SER A 17 11.50 4.80 8.36
C SER A 17 10.34 4.66 9.35
N SER A 18 9.12 5.01 8.95
CA SER A 18 7.93 4.83 9.80
C SER A 18 7.67 3.36 10.16
N MET A 19 7.91 2.41 9.25
CA MET A 19 7.85 0.98 9.58
C MET A 19 8.95 0.56 10.52
N LYS A 20 10.18 1.00 10.25
CA LYS A 20 11.33 0.67 11.11
C LYS A 20 11.09 1.12 12.54
N THR A 21 10.53 2.31 12.74
CA THR A 21 10.19 2.83 14.07
C THR A 21 8.97 2.14 14.69
N GLN A 22 7.92 1.85 13.92
CA GLN A 22 6.68 1.26 14.46
C GLN A 22 6.79 -0.25 14.74
N VAL A 23 7.51 -0.99 13.89
CA VAL A 23 7.64 -2.45 13.95
C VAL A 23 8.93 -2.88 14.64
N GLY A 24 9.98 -2.05 14.57
CA GLY A 24 11.25 -2.30 15.25
C GLY A 24 11.91 -3.62 14.81
N ASN A 25 12.36 -4.39 15.79
CA ASN A 25 13.12 -5.63 15.58
C ASN A 25 12.33 -6.75 14.90
N HIS A 26 11.00 -6.65 14.85
CA HIS A 26 10.17 -7.61 14.14
C HIS A 26 10.17 -7.40 12.62
N LEU A 27 10.73 -6.29 12.14
CA LEU A 27 10.81 -6.00 10.72
C LEU A 27 12.07 -6.66 10.13
N PRO A 28 11.93 -7.59 9.17
CA PRO A 28 13.08 -8.18 8.49
C PRO A 28 13.94 -7.10 7.84
N GLN A 29 15.26 -7.27 7.90
CA GLN A 29 16.21 -6.38 7.23
C GLN A 29 16.77 -7.07 5.99
N PHE A 30 16.87 -6.32 4.91
CA PHE A 30 17.52 -6.79 3.70
C PHE A 30 19.04 -6.70 3.85
N SER A 31 19.73 -7.75 3.43
CA SER A 31 21.16 -7.65 3.17
C SER A 31 21.42 -6.69 1.99
N LYS A 32 22.67 -6.24 1.82
CA LYS A 32 23.03 -5.39 0.67
C LYS A 32 22.69 -6.04 -0.67
N ALA A 33 22.92 -7.35 -0.80
CA ALA A 33 22.60 -8.11 -2.00
C ALA A 33 21.08 -8.20 -2.25
N GLN A 34 20.30 -8.47 -1.20
CA GLN A 34 18.84 -8.50 -1.30
C GLN A 34 18.27 -7.12 -1.66
N SER A 35 18.81 -6.06 -1.05
CA SER A 35 18.42 -4.67 -1.33
C SER A 35 18.67 -4.30 -2.80
N ALA A 36 19.81 -4.72 -3.36
CA ALA A 36 20.12 -4.52 -4.77
C ALA A 36 19.21 -5.35 -5.69
N LEU A 37 18.85 -6.57 -5.29
CA LEU A 37 17.97 -7.46 -6.06
C LEU A 37 16.53 -6.95 -6.17
N ILE A 38 15.97 -6.42 -5.08
CA ILE A 38 14.56 -5.99 -5.06
C ILE A 38 14.35 -4.59 -5.65
N LYS A 39 15.39 -3.75 -5.66
CA LYS A 39 15.28 -2.37 -6.14
C LYS A 39 15.14 -2.37 -7.66
N GLY A 40 14.07 -1.79 -8.17
CA GLY A 40 13.75 -1.71 -9.59
C GLY A 40 13.29 -3.04 -10.19
N SER A 41 12.97 -4.05 -9.36
CA SER A 41 12.65 -5.40 -9.84
C SER A 41 11.20 -5.57 -10.33
N LEU A 42 10.46 -4.48 -10.53
CA LEU A 42 9.05 -4.49 -10.95
C LEU A 42 8.90 -3.76 -12.27
N ASP A 43 8.57 -4.44 -13.36
CA ASP A 43 8.33 -3.79 -14.65
C ASP A 43 7.04 -2.97 -14.65
N PHE A 44 6.03 -3.44 -13.92
CA PHE A 44 4.73 -2.79 -13.75
C PHE A 44 4.12 -3.06 -12.37
N VAL A 45 3.15 -2.23 -11.98
CA VAL A 45 2.38 -2.36 -10.74
C VAL A 45 0.90 -2.26 -11.07
N GLY A 46 0.13 -3.27 -10.65
CA GLY A 46 -1.32 -3.24 -10.66
C GLY A 46 -1.88 -2.72 -9.33
N ILE A 47 -2.69 -1.67 -9.39
CA ILE A 47 -3.37 -1.10 -8.23
C ILE A 47 -4.86 -1.42 -8.34
N ASN A 48 -5.35 -2.21 -7.40
CA ASN A 48 -6.78 -2.46 -7.27
C ASN A 48 -7.39 -1.41 -6.34
N HIS A 49 -8.29 -0.60 -6.87
CA HIS A 49 -9.00 0.42 -6.09
C HIS A 49 -10.49 0.08 -6.02
N TYR A 50 -11.03 0.09 -4.80
CA TYR A 50 -12.42 -0.28 -4.52
C TYR A 50 -13.16 0.87 -3.83
N ILE A 51 -12.55 1.44 -2.79
CA ILE A 51 -13.11 2.50 -1.96
C ILE A 51 -12.00 3.37 -1.39
N THR A 52 -12.38 4.58 -0.97
CA THR A 52 -11.49 5.53 -0.29
C THR A 52 -12.01 5.80 1.12
N TYR A 53 -11.12 5.81 2.10
CA TYR A 53 -11.44 6.11 3.50
C TYR A 53 -10.89 7.47 3.92
N TYR A 54 -11.62 8.18 4.78
CA TYR A 54 -11.09 9.33 5.49
C TYR A 54 -10.12 8.86 6.59
N ALA A 55 -8.92 9.45 6.63
CA ALA A 55 -7.92 9.18 7.64
C ALA A 55 -7.83 10.37 8.61
N GLN A 56 -7.88 10.09 9.91
CA GLN A 56 -7.69 11.08 10.98
C GLN A 56 -6.72 10.55 12.03
N LYS A 57 -6.13 11.47 12.83
CA LYS A 57 -5.31 11.08 13.97
C LYS A 57 -6.17 10.27 14.95
N LYS A 58 -5.68 9.11 15.38
CA LYS A 58 -6.38 8.28 16.36
C LYS A 58 -6.54 9.06 17.66
N THR A 59 -7.79 9.34 18.04
CA THR A 59 -8.19 9.83 19.36
C THR A 59 -9.11 8.79 20.02
N PRO A 60 -9.29 8.79 21.36
CA PRO A 60 -10.18 7.84 22.02
C PRO A 60 -11.59 7.77 21.42
N LEU A 61 -12.12 8.90 20.94
CA LEU A 61 -13.45 9.02 20.33
C LEU A 61 -13.55 8.41 18.92
N THR A 62 -12.44 8.16 18.23
CA THR A 62 -12.43 7.71 16.82
C THR A 62 -12.88 6.25 16.64
N LEU A 63 -12.76 5.42 17.68
CA LEU A 63 -13.11 3.99 17.63
C LEU A 63 -14.62 3.76 17.40
N LEU A 64 -15.47 4.64 17.94
CA LEU A 64 -16.92 4.52 17.87
C LEU A 64 -17.46 4.89 16.48
N VAL A 65 -16.83 5.85 15.79
CA VAL A 65 -17.25 6.33 14.47
C VAL A 65 -16.83 5.37 13.35
N SER A 66 -15.77 4.58 13.55
CA SER A 66 -15.26 3.68 12.50
C SER A 66 -16.19 2.49 12.22
N PHE A 67 -16.96 2.02 13.20
CA PHE A 67 -17.88 0.89 13.05
C PHE A 67 -19.14 1.21 12.23
N SER A 68 -19.56 2.49 12.17
CA SER A 68 -20.76 2.91 11.44
C SER A 68 -20.50 3.30 9.98
N MET A 69 -19.24 3.38 9.56
CA MET A 69 -18.84 3.97 8.27
C MET A 69 -18.53 2.96 7.17
N ILE A 70 -18.77 1.65 7.39
CA ILE A 70 -18.62 0.63 6.33
C ILE A 70 -20.00 0.36 5.72
N PRO A 71 -20.27 0.79 4.47
CA PRO A 71 -21.54 0.50 3.81
C PRO A 71 -21.57 -0.95 3.29
N TYR A 72 -22.71 -1.62 3.46
CA TYR A 72 -22.97 -2.98 2.96
C TYR A 72 -23.01 -3.06 1.42
N GLU A 73 -23.16 -1.92 0.73
CA GLU A 73 -23.18 -1.76 -0.73
C GLU A 73 -21.83 -2.06 -1.43
N THR A 74 -20.75 -2.31 -0.67
CA THR A 74 -19.39 -2.49 -1.22
C THR A 74 -19.13 -3.87 -1.85
N LEU A 75 -20.04 -4.83 -1.71
CA LEU A 75 -19.86 -6.22 -2.16
C LEU A 75 -20.12 -6.44 -3.66
N TRP A 76 -20.60 -5.43 -4.40
CA TRP A 76 -20.93 -5.52 -5.85
C TRP A 76 -20.07 -4.62 -6.75
N LEU A 77 -19.11 -3.88 -6.19
CA LEU A 77 -18.25 -3.00 -6.98
C LEU A 77 -17.23 -3.85 -7.75
N SER A 78 -17.32 -3.84 -9.08
CA SER A 78 -16.23 -4.32 -9.94
C SER A 78 -14.99 -3.46 -9.69
N PRO A 79 -13.87 -4.03 -9.21
CA PRO A 79 -12.65 -3.26 -9.06
C PRO A 79 -12.13 -2.76 -10.39
N TYR A 80 -11.70 -1.51 -10.42
CA TYR A 80 -10.83 -1.04 -11.48
C TYR A 80 -9.38 -1.38 -11.12
N VAL A 81 -8.70 -2.08 -12.02
CA VAL A 81 -7.26 -2.31 -11.93
C VAL A 81 -6.56 -1.25 -12.76
N ILE A 82 -5.67 -0.48 -12.12
CA ILE A 82 -4.82 0.50 -12.80
C ILE A 82 -3.42 -0.10 -12.92
N LEU A 83 -2.95 -0.28 -14.16
CA LEU A 83 -1.58 -0.69 -14.46
C LEU A 83 -0.70 0.54 -14.69
N ILE A 84 0.41 0.62 -13.94
CA ILE A 84 1.40 1.70 -14.00
C ILE A 84 2.79 1.09 -14.22
N ASP A 85 3.59 1.63 -15.14
CA ASP A 85 5.01 1.25 -15.31
C ASP A 85 5.95 2.01 -14.35
N GLN A 86 7.25 1.79 -14.51
CA GLN A 86 8.29 2.51 -13.76
C GLN A 86 8.38 4.01 -14.09
N ASP A 87 7.92 4.43 -15.27
CA ASP A 87 7.91 5.82 -15.74
C ASP A 87 6.61 6.56 -15.40
N PHE A 88 5.74 5.95 -14.59
CA PHE A 88 4.41 6.45 -14.20
C PHE A 88 3.42 6.61 -15.36
N ASN A 89 3.67 5.98 -16.49
CA ASN A 89 2.72 5.91 -17.59
C ASN A 89 1.58 4.95 -17.20
N ARG A 90 0.33 5.34 -17.52
CA ARG A 90 -0.86 4.52 -17.31
C ARG A 90 -1.14 3.73 -18.58
N PHE A 91 -1.20 2.41 -18.48
CA PHE A 91 -1.33 1.58 -19.68
C PHE A 91 -2.77 1.16 -19.95
N PHE A 92 -3.52 0.65 -18.97
CA PHE A 92 -4.87 0.13 -19.21
C PHE A 92 -5.77 0.18 -17.97
N GLU A 93 -7.07 0.27 -18.21
CA GLU A 93 -8.16 0.09 -17.24
C GLU A 93 -8.89 -1.20 -17.66
N ILE A 94 -8.86 -2.22 -16.80
CA ILE A 94 -9.49 -3.52 -17.06
C ILE A 94 -10.76 -3.59 -16.22
N GLN A 95 -11.92 -3.81 -16.88
CA GLN A 95 -13.23 -4.04 -16.25
C GLN A 95 -13.47 -5.52 -15.95
#